data_AF-A0A438KHU3-F1
#
_entry.id   AF-A0A438KHU3-F1
#
_cell.length_a   1.000
_cell.length_b   1.000
_cell.length_c   1.000
_cell.angle_alpha   90.00
_cell.angle_beta   90.00
_cell.angle_gamma   90.00
#
_symmetry.space_group_name_H-M   'P 1'
#
loop_
_entity.id
_entity.type
_entity.pdbx_description
1 polymer ?
#
loop_
_entity_poly.entity_id
_entity_poly.type
_entity_poly.pdbx_seq_one_letter_code
_entity_poly.pdbx_strand_id
1 'polypeptide(L)' 'MHAESRVITQYAAHDYTSKGTQLIFPDPKEMAILSVWMEMEAHQFDPLASKLCDGCVAHPHLDH' A
#
# COMPACT_ATOMS: atom_id res chain seq x y z
N MET A 1 8.83 1.94 -14.34
CA MET A 1 8.94 3.13 -13.45
C MET A 1 8.01 2.86 -12.28
N HIS A 2 8.56 2.43 -11.13
CA HIS A 2 7.77 2.27 -9.90
C HIS A 2 7.40 3.68 -9.45
N ALA A 3 6.18 4.12 -9.72
CA ALA A 3 5.71 5.38 -9.18
C ALA A 3 5.75 5.27 -7.65
N GLU A 4 6.34 6.26 -7.02
CA GLU A 4 6.52 6.42 -5.58
C GLU A 4 5.17 6.70 -4.88
N SER A 5 4.07 6.07 -5.30
CA SER A 5 2.72 6.30 -4.76
C SER A 5 2.68 6.07 -3.24
N ARG A 6 3.41 5.06 -2.75
CA ARG A 6 3.61 4.83 -1.31
C ARG A 6 4.39 5.93 -0.60
N VAL A 7 5.36 6.57 -1.27
CA VAL A 7 6.10 7.72 -0.72
C VAL A 7 5.20 8.96 -0.68
N ILE A 8 4.42 9.19 -1.73
CA ILE A 8 3.46 10.30 -1.81
C ILE A 8 2.40 10.15 -0.72
N THR A 9 1.86 8.95 -0.51
CA THR A 9 0.90 8.66 0.56
C THR A 9 1.50 8.87 1.94
N GLN A 10 2.73 8.40 2.19
CA GLN A 10 3.42 8.65 3.47
C GLN A 10 3.68 10.14 3.71
N TYR A 11 4.12 10.87 2.68
CA TYR A 11 4.32 12.32 2.76
C TYR A 11 3.00 13.04 3.09
N ALA A 12 1.92 12.72 2.39
CA ALA A 12 0.61 13.32 2.64
C ALA A 12 0.10 12.97 4.06
N ALA A 13 0.28 11.74 4.51
CA ALA A 13 -0.12 11.33 5.85
C ALA A 13 0.62 12.11 6.94
N HIS A 14 1.90 12.43 6.73
CA HIS A 14 2.72 13.19 7.67
C HIS A 14 2.41 14.70 7.66
N ASP A 15 2.24 15.30 6.48
CA ASP A 15 1.97 16.73 6.32
C ASP A 15 0.54 17.11 6.75
N TYR A 16 -0.42 16.19 6.59
CA TYR A 16 -1.83 16.40 6.90
C TYR A 16 -2.34 15.62 8.12
N THR A 17 -1.46 15.25 9.06
CA THR A 17 -1.80 14.47 10.27
C THR A 17 -2.98 15.03 11.06
N SER A 18 -3.20 16.35 11.05
CA SER A 18 -4.29 17.02 11.78
C SER A 18 -5.61 17.14 11.00
N LYS A 19 -5.68 16.69 9.74
CA LYS A 19 -6.85 16.84 8.88
C LYS A 19 -7.41 15.47 8.47
N GLY A 20 -8.65 15.20 8.88
CA GLY A 20 -9.37 13.98 8.50
C GLY A 20 -8.96 12.74 9.31
N THR A 21 -8.94 11.57 8.66
CA THR A 21 -8.57 10.31 9.31
C THR A 21 -7.06 10.22 9.49
N GLN A 22 -6.62 9.92 10.72
CA GLN A 22 -5.20 9.72 11.02
C GLN A 22 -4.72 8.40 10.38
N LEU A 23 -3.84 8.54 9.38
CA LEU A 23 -3.21 7.40 8.69
C LEU A 23 -1.87 7.01 9.31
N ILE A 24 -1.33 7.85 10.18
CA ILE A 24 -0.12 7.59 10.97
C ILE A 24 -0.45 7.74 12.46
N PHE A 25 0.20 6.92 13.28
CA PHE A 25 0.03 6.94 14.72
C PHE A 25 1.05 7.89 15.35
N PRO A 26 0.67 8.70 16.36
CA PRO A 26 1.63 9.52 17.10
C PRO A 26 2.49 8.69 18.05
N ASP A 27 2.01 7.51 18.46
CA ASP A 27 2.75 6.59 19.32
C ASP A 27 3.81 5.81 18.51
N PRO A 28 5.08 5.81 18.95
CA PRO A 28 6.17 5.17 18.21
C PRO A 28 6.05 3.64 18.14
N LYS A 29 5.39 3.01 19.12
CA LYS A 29 5.17 1.55 19.12
C LYS A 29 4.10 1.18 18.10
N GLU A 30 3.02 1.94 18.02
CA GLU A 30 1.99 1.76 16.98
C GLU A 30 2.54 2.05 15.58
N MET A 31 3.38 3.08 15.43
CA MET A 31 4.09 3.35 14.16
C MET A 31 5.05 2.24 13.75
N ALA A 32 5.73 1.61 14.70
CA ALA A 32 6.59 0.47 14.40
C ALA A 32 5.77 -0.71 13.85
N ILE A 33 4.61 -0.99 14.43
CA ILE A 33 3.69 -2.03 13.94
C ILE A 33 3.21 -1.68 12.53
N LEU A 34 2.74 -0.44 12.31
CA LEU A 34 2.30 0.03 10.99
C LEU A 34 3.41 -0.11 9.94
N SER A 35 4.65 0.23 10.28
CA SER A 35 5.81 0.13 9.37
C SER A 35 6.10 -1.31 8.96
N VAL A 36 6.04 -2.25 9.91
CA VAL A 36 6.17 -3.68 9.60
C VAL A 36 5.08 -4.15 8.64
N TRP A 37 3.84 -3.71 8.85
CA TRP A 37 2.74 -4.05 7.93
C TRP A 37 2.89 -3.42 6.55
N MET A 38 3.40 -2.18 6.45
CA MET A 38 3.72 -1.56 5.16
C MET A 38 4.82 -2.31 4.41
N GLU A 39 5.85 -2.78 5.11
CA GLU A 39 6.90 -3.62 4.51
C GLU A 39 6.36 -4.99 4.08
N MET A 40 5.50 -5.62 4.87
CA MET A 40 4.83 -6.87 4.50
C MET A 40 3.93 -6.69 3.28
N GLU A 41 3.17 -5.60 3.23
CA GLU A 41 2.33 -5.25 2.08
C GLU A 41 3.19 -5.13 0.82
N ALA A 42 4.27 -4.35 0.86
CA ALA A 42 5.13 -4.12 -0.29
C ALA A 42 5.90 -5.36 -0.78
N HIS A 43 6.38 -6.21 0.12
CA HIS A 43 7.29 -7.31 -0.24
C HIS A 43 6.62 -8.67 -0.37
N GLN A 44 5.54 -8.91 0.39
CA GLN A 44 4.90 -10.23 0.44
C GLN A 44 3.53 -10.23 -0.24
N PHE A 45 2.76 -9.14 -0.10
CA PHE A 45 1.40 -9.06 -0.63
C PHE A 45 1.37 -8.52 -2.06
N ASP A 46 1.92 -7.33 -2.30
CA ASP A 46 1.89 -6.62 -3.58
C ASP A 46 2.41 -7.46 -4.76
N PRO A 47 3.52 -8.22 -4.65
CA PRO A 47 3.99 -9.04 -5.76
C PRO A 47 3.07 -10.21 -6.10
N LEU A 48 2.36 -10.77 -5.11
CA LEU A 48 1.42 -11.87 -5.32
C LEU A 48 0.09 -11.33 -5.86
N ALA A 49 -0.41 -10.25 -5.27
CA ALA A 49 -1.64 -9.58 -5.69
C ALA A 49 -1.52 -9.01 -7.10
N SER A 50 -0.41 -8.35 -7.44
CA SER A 50 -0.17 -7.81 -8.78
C SER A 50 -0.16 -8.93 -9.83
N LYS A 51 0.50 -10.06 -9.56
CA LYS A 51 0.54 -11.20 -10.49
C LYS A 51 -0.85 -11.81 -10.72
N LEU A 52 -1.65 -11.91 -9.67
CA LEU A 52 -3.03 -12.40 -9.77
C LEU A 52 -3.92 -11.40 -10.52
N CYS A 53 -3.82 -10.11 -10.19
CA CYS A 53 -4.54 -9.05 -10.90
C CYS A 53 -4.17 -9.03 -12.38
N ASP A 54 -2.88 -9.09 -12.74
CA ASP A 54 -2.46 -9.16 -14.13
C ASP A 54 -3.04 -10.40 -14.82
N GLY A 55 -3.00 -11.57 -14.17
CA GLY A 55 -3.56 -12.81 -14.73
C GLY A 55 -5.08 -12.78 -14.94
N CYS A 56 -5.82 -12.21 -13.99
CA CYS A 56 -7.28 -12.13 -14.05
C CYS A 56 -7.81 -10.96 -14.89
N VAL A 57 -7.10 -9.83 -14.91
CA VAL A 57 -7.50 -8.60 -15.62
C VAL A 57 -7.00 -8.61 -17.07
N ALA A 58 -5.80 -9.15 -17.35
CA ALA A 58 -5.27 -9.20 -18.71
C ALA A 58 -5.85 -10.35 -19.54
N HIS A 59 -6.47 -11.36 -18.92
CA HIS A 59 -7.14 -12.44 -19.63
C HIS A 59 -8.60 -12.60 -19.15
N PRO A 60 -9.48 -11.65 -19.51
CA PRO A 60 -10.90 -11.84 -19.31
C PRO A 60 -11.35 -12.93 -20.29
N HIS A 61 -11.52 -14.15 -19.79
CA HIS A 61 -12.48 -15.15 -20.26
C HIS A 61 -12.81 -15.06 -21.77
N LEU A 62 -11.92 -15.59 -22.62
CA LEU A 62 -12.30 -16.08 -23.94
C LEU A 62 -12.99 -17.44 -23.77
N ASP A 63 -14.21 -17.42 -23.24
CA ASP A 63 -15.13 -18.57 -23.29
C ASP A 63 -16.35 -18.09 -24.09
N HIS A 64 -16.33 -18.40 -25.38
CA HIS A 64 -17.47 -18.40 -26.27
C HIS A 64 -17.47 -19.73 -27.02
#